data_AF-A0A259EVS5-F1
#
_entry.id   AF-A0A259EVS5-F1
#
_cell.length_a   1.000
_cell.length_b   1.000
_cell.length_c   1.000
_cell.angle_alpha   90.00
_cell.angle_beta   90.00
_cell.angle_gamma   90.00
#
_symmetry.space_group_name_H-M   'P 1'
#
loop_
_entity.id
_entity.type
_entity.pdbx_description
1 polymer ?
#
loop_
_entity_poly.entity_id
_entity_poly.type
_entity_poly.pdbx_seq_one_letter_code
_entity_poly.pdbx_strand_id
1 'polypeptide(L)' 'MQEQSEASAPLHRPVCLLLQAHRAHMAGWRERMFSGDRINHMENRAVLHVALRNRGNPIWS' A
#
# COMPACT_ATOMS: atom_id res chain seq x y z
N MET A 1 -22.90 -6.32 23.92
CA MET A 1 -22.31 -6.00 22.61
C MET A 1 -20.89 -6.53 22.64
N GLN A 2 -20.72 -7.80 22.29
CA GLN A 2 -19.41 -8.43 22.14
C GLN A 2 -19.09 -8.38 20.65
N GLU A 3 -18.15 -7.52 20.28
CA GLU A 3 -17.60 -7.53 18.93
C GLU A 3 -16.11 -7.84 19.00
N GLN A 4 -15.79 -8.96 18.35
CA GLN A 4 -14.51 -9.26 17.71
C GLN A 4 -13.36 -9.65 18.65
N SER A 5 -13.47 -10.84 19.22
CA SER A 5 -12.30 -11.62 19.63
C SER A 5 -12.22 -12.87 18.75
N GLU A 6 -11.77 -12.73 17.51
CA GLU A 6 -11.44 -13.91 16.70
C GLU A 6 -10.34 -13.63 15.67
N ALA A 7 -9.11 -14.07 16.01
CA ALA A 7 -8.10 -14.69 15.13
C ALA A 7 -6.79 -14.77 15.93
N SER A 8 -6.52 -15.90 16.59
CA SER A 8 -5.72 -17.00 16.03
C SER A 8 -4.27 -16.93 16.56
N ALA A 9 -3.71 -18.08 16.90
CA ALA A 9 -2.35 -18.29 17.45
C ALA A 9 -1.26 -17.40 16.80
N PRO A 10 -0.13 -17.11 17.47
CA PRO A 10 0.87 -16.20 16.95
C PRO A 10 1.39 -16.71 15.59
N LEU A 11 0.85 -16.12 14.53
CA LEU A 11 1.39 -16.26 13.19
C LEU A 11 2.82 -15.72 13.26
N HIS A 12 3.76 -16.42 12.61
CA HIS A 12 5.15 -16.00 12.64
C HIS A 12 5.30 -14.55 12.14
N ARG A 13 6.26 -13.81 12.71
CA ARG A 13 6.42 -12.35 12.53
C ARG A 13 6.27 -11.86 11.06
N PRO A 14 6.91 -12.48 10.05
CA PRO A 14 6.70 -12.13 8.65
C PRO A 14 5.23 -12.21 8.19
N VAL A 15 4.50 -13.27 8.52
CA VAL A 15 3.07 -13.40 8.16
C VAL A 15 2.22 -12.32 8.82
N CYS A 16 2.49 -11.98 10.09
CA CYS A 16 1.80 -10.86 10.73
C CYS A 16 2.01 -9.53 9.99
N LEU A 17 3.21 -9.26 9.47
CA LEU A 17 3.49 -8.03 8.71
C LEU A 17 2.82 -8.03 7.33
N LEU A 18 2.84 -9.17 6.63
CA LEU A 18 2.16 -9.31 5.34
C LEU A 18 0.65 -9.16 5.49
N LEU A 19 0.06 -9.76 6.51
CA LEU A 19 -1.37 -9.63 6.81
C LEU A 19 -1.75 -8.17 7.11
N GLN A 20 -0.93 -7.46 7.89
CA GLN A 20 -1.15 -6.04 8.17
C GLN A 20 -1.03 -5.19 6.91
N ALA A 21 -0.01 -5.42 6.08
CA ALA A 21 0.16 -4.72 4.82
C ALA A 21 -1.02 -4.94 3.86
N HIS A 22 -1.55 -6.17 3.81
CA HIS A 22 -2.75 -6.52 3.05
C HIS A 22 -3.98 -5.80 3.59
N ARG A 23 -4.22 -5.84 4.90
CA ARG A 23 -5.34 -5.13 5.57
C ARG A 23 -5.28 -3.63 5.37
N ALA A 24 -4.09 -3.04 5.30
CA ALA A 24 -3.89 -1.63 5.01
C ALA A 24 -4.01 -1.27 3.51
N HIS A 25 -4.31 -2.24 2.64
CA HIS A 25 -4.41 -2.06 1.19
C HIS A 25 -3.16 -1.41 0.55
N MET A 26 -1.97 -1.72 1.09
CA MET A 26 -0.70 -1.12 0.64
C MET A 26 -0.45 -1.32 -0.86
N ALA A 27 -0.86 -2.46 -1.43
CA ALA A 27 -0.74 -2.73 -2.86
C ALA A 27 -1.53 -1.73 -3.72
N GLY A 28 -2.78 -1.45 -3.34
CA GLY A 28 -3.62 -0.47 -4.05
C GLY A 28 -3.08 0.95 -3.91
N TRP A 29 -2.59 1.33 -2.73
CA TRP A 29 -1.95 2.64 -2.55
C TRP A 29 -0.69 2.82 -3.41
N ARG A 30 0.13 1.77 -3.54
CA ARG A 30 1.28 1.80 -4.47
C ARG A 30 0.81 1.97 -5.90
N GLU A 31 -0.17 1.19 -6.36
CA GLU A 31 -0.69 1.30 -7.73
C GLU A 31 -1.16 2.72 -8.04
N ARG A 32 -1.96 3.31 -7.14
CA ARG A 32 -2.45 4.70 -7.25
C ARG A 32 -1.31 5.73 -7.29
N MET A 33 -0.26 5.51 -6.51
CA MET A 33 0.93 6.36 -6.57
C MET A 33 1.61 6.28 -7.95
N PHE A 34 1.77 5.08 -8.50
CA PHE A 34 2.41 4.87 -9.81
C PHE A 34 1.53 5.31 -10.99
N SER A 35 0.20 5.21 -10.89
CA SER A 35 -0.75 5.70 -11.90
C SER A 35 -0.82 7.22 -11.99
N GLY A 36 -0.37 7.93 -10.94
CA GLY A 36 -0.46 9.38 -10.86
C GLY A 36 -1.77 9.89 -10.27
N ASP A 37 -2.49 9.06 -9.51
CA ASP A 37 -3.65 9.51 -8.75
C ASP A 37 -3.25 10.63 -7.76
N ARG A 38 -4.22 11.49 -7.44
CA ARG A 38 -4.07 12.60 -6.48
C ARG A 38 -4.15 12.07 -5.04
N ILE A 39 -3.15 11.30 -4.63
CA ILE A 39 -3.09 10.68 -3.29
C ILE A 39 -2.70 11.67 -2.19
N ASN A 40 -2.06 12.80 -2.50
CA ASN A 40 -1.90 13.89 -1.55
C ASN A 40 -3.21 14.67 -1.49
N HIS A 41 -4.09 14.27 -0.59
CA HIS A 41 -5.44 14.81 -0.49
C HIS A 41 -5.48 16.26 0.00
N MET A 42 -4.58 16.66 0.90
CA MET A 42 -4.55 18.02 1.45
C MET A 42 -4.22 19.07 0.40
N GLU A 43 -3.31 18.75 -0.53
CA GLU A 43 -2.97 19.64 -1.64
C GLU A 43 -3.73 19.29 -2.92
N ASN A 44 -4.52 18.21 -2.90
CA ASN A 44 -5.12 17.60 -4.07
C ASN A 44 -4.06 17.40 -5.18
N ARG A 45 -2.98 16.64 -4.97
CA ARG A 45 -1.90 16.49 -5.97
C ARG A 45 -1.40 15.04 -6.06
N ALA A 46 -0.83 14.71 -7.22
CA ALA A 46 -0.12 13.45 -7.43
C ALA A 46 1.28 13.49 -6.80
N VAL A 47 1.79 12.32 -6.38
CA VAL A 47 3.14 12.17 -5.80
C VAL A 47 3.99 11.26 -6.70
N LEU A 48 4.66 11.85 -7.69
CA LEU A 48 5.32 11.14 -8.79
C LEU A 48 6.85 11.29 -8.82
N HIS A 49 7.51 11.42 -7.67
CA HIS A 49 8.98 11.53 -7.62
C HIS A 49 9.70 10.33 -8.27
N VAL A 50 9.08 9.14 -8.24
CA VAL A 50 9.58 7.93 -8.91
C VAL A 50 9.55 8.03 -10.44
N ALA A 51 8.60 8.78 -11.02
CA ALA A 51 8.49 8.94 -12.47
C ALA A 51 9.72 9.62 -13.07
N LEU A 52 10.34 10.54 -12.33
CA LEU A 52 11.59 11.22 -12.73
C LEU A 52 12.78 10.26 -12.88
N ARG A 53 12.71 9.07 -12.30
CA ARG A 53 13.77 8.04 -12.36
C ARG A 53 13.42 6.88 -13.28
N ASN A 54 12.23 6.88 -13.87
CA ASN A 54 11.82 5.85 -14.81
C ASN A 54 12.53 6.08 -16.16
N ARG A 55 13.52 5.24 -16.48
CA ARG A 55 14.29 5.31 -17.72
C ARG A 55 13.59 4.67 -18.94
N GLY A 56 12.26 4.59 -18.91
CA GLY A 56 11.46 3.95 -19.95
C GLY A 56 11.13 2.49 -19.67
N ASN A 57 11.52 1.93 -18.53
CA ASN A 57 11.10 0.61 -18.08
C ASN A 57 10.56 0.68 -16.63
N PRO A 58 9.24 0.56 -16.44
CA PRO A 58 8.66 0.51 -15.10
C PRO A 58 9.14 -0.75 -14.36
N ILE A 59 9.77 -0.58 -13.19
CA ILE A 59 10.29 -1.70 -12.36
C ILE A 59 9.20 -2.54 -11.68
N TRP A 60 7.92 -2.21 -11.90
CA TRP A 60 6.75 -2.77 -11.21
C TRP A 60 5.86 -3.61 -12.12
N SER A 61 6.35 -3.94 -13.32
CA SER A 61 5.72 -4.83 -14.31
C SER A 61 6.27 -6.24 -14.21
#